data_AF-A0A938BV36-F1
#
_entry.id   AF-A0A938BV36-F1
#
_cell.length_a   1.000
_cell.length_b   1.000
_cell.length_c   1.000
_cell.angle_alpha   90.00
_cell.angle_beta   90.00
_cell.angle_gamma   90.00
#
_symmetry.space_group_name_H-M   'P 1'
#
loop_
_entity.id
_entity.type
_entity.pdbx_description
1 polymer ?
#
loop_
_entity_poly.entity_id
_entity_poly.type
_entity_poly.pdbx_seq_one_letter_code
_entity_poly.pdbx_strand_id
1 'polypeptide(L)'
;MRKLRQAQSLMRHRDVFPYLELKGLIDSRRPADRIRFRSLFERYYGLNYAHRDQAFKDMFFEVLHLARKPKHADVILELRRCSGRMEFSFTSKLVSMRVESEPIIDRHVLCFFQKKLPPTGSDAEERVKRYTDLLRYVKMSYILWARGGDVGIILHRLRRLDSRLSLCHDVRLLDFLVLKVGQENLDGEFGGQ
;
A
#
# COMPACT_ATOMS: atom_id res chain seq x y z
N MET A 1 -11.27 8.14 14.50
CA MET A 1 -12.14 8.75 13.47
C MET A 1 -11.85 10.22 13.18
N ARG A 2 -11.64 11.10 14.19
CA ARG A 2 -11.28 12.52 13.99
C ARG A 2 -10.14 12.72 12.97
N LYS A 3 -9.06 11.94 13.10
CA LYS A 3 -7.89 12.00 12.22
C LYS A 3 -8.20 11.68 10.76
N LEU A 4 -9.03 10.64 10.49
CA LEU A 4 -9.44 10.29 9.12
C LEU A 4 -10.29 11.41 8.49
N ARG A 5 -11.12 12.09 9.28
CA ARG A 5 -11.91 13.24 8.80
C ARG A 5 -11.00 14.42 8.45
N GLN A 6 -10.01 14.71 9.28
CA GLN A 6 -9.00 15.73 9.00
C GLN A 6 -8.21 15.39 7.74
N ALA A 7 -7.70 14.16 7.63
CA ALA A 7 -7.01 13.68 6.44
C ALA A 7 -7.87 13.86 5.18
N GLN A 8 -9.15 13.46 5.20
CA GLN A 8 -10.06 13.65 4.07
C GLN A 8 -10.20 15.11 3.65
N SER A 9 -10.24 16.06 4.60
CA SER A 9 -10.32 17.49 4.29
C SER A 9 -9.04 18.04 3.65
N LEU A 10 -7.90 17.38 3.88
CA LEU A 10 -6.60 17.73 3.30
C LEU A 10 -6.30 16.98 2.00
N MET A 11 -7.05 15.93 1.68
CA MET A 11 -6.89 15.19 0.42
C MET A 11 -7.17 16.10 -0.78
N ARG A 12 -6.35 15.97 -1.81
CA ARG A 12 -6.43 16.66 -3.09
C ARG A 12 -6.33 15.64 -4.23
N HIS A 13 -6.73 16.06 -5.42
CA HIS A 13 -6.65 15.22 -6.62
C HIS A 13 -5.24 14.67 -6.87
N ARG A 14 -4.21 15.52 -6.66
CA ARG A 14 -2.79 15.13 -6.79
C ARG A 14 -2.36 13.97 -5.88
N ASP A 15 -3.07 13.75 -4.76
CA ASP A 15 -2.72 12.70 -3.79
C ASP A 15 -3.18 11.32 -4.27
N VAL A 16 -4.21 11.26 -5.14
CA VAL A 16 -4.79 10.01 -5.66
C VAL A 16 -4.52 9.78 -7.13
N PHE A 17 -4.29 10.85 -7.91
CA PHE A 17 -4.12 10.78 -9.36
C PHE A 17 -2.99 9.82 -9.80
N PRO A 18 -1.79 9.82 -9.19
CA PRO A 18 -0.74 8.88 -9.57
C PRO A 18 -1.15 7.41 -9.41
N TYR A 19 -1.91 7.09 -8.36
CA TYR A 19 -2.43 5.73 -8.18
C TYR A 19 -3.44 5.37 -9.28
N LEU A 20 -4.34 6.28 -9.63
CA LEU A 20 -5.33 6.06 -10.67
C LEU A 20 -4.67 5.86 -12.05
N GLU A 21 -3.58 6.58 -12.34
CA GLU A 21 -2.75 6.34 -13.52
C GLU A 21 -2.10 4.94 -13.48
N LEU A 22 -1.51 4.53 -12.34
CA LEU A 22 -0.95 3.19 -12.19
C LEU A 22 -2.00 2.10 -12.45
N LYS A 23 -3.22 2.29 -11.96
CA LYS A 23 -4.32 1.35 -12.17
C LYS A 23 -4.76 1.26 -13.63
N GLY A 24 -4.68 2.35 -14.38
CA GLY A 24 -4.93 2.34 -15.83
C GLY A 24 -3.85 1.60 -16.63
N LEU A 25 -2.63 1.47 -16.09
CA LEU A 25 -1.48 0.91 -16.80
C LEU A 25 -1.15 -0.54 -16.42
N ILE A 26 -1.57 -1.03 -15.24
CA ILE A 26 -1.14 -2.31 -14.64
C ILE A 26 -1.33 -3.54 -15.55
N ASP A 27 -2.39 -3.54 -16.35
CA ASP A 27 -2.73 -4.65 -17.26
C ASP A 27 -2.31 -4.40 -18.71
N SER A 28 -1.68 -3.26 -18.99
CA SER A 28 -1.20 -2.98 -20.34
C SER A 28 -0.06 -3.94 -20.74
N ARG A 29 -0.18 -4.46 -21.95
CA ARG A 29 0.86 -5.28 -22.59
C ARG A 29 1.81 -4.45 -23.46
N ARG A 30 1.53 -3.15 -23.66
CA ARG A 30 2.36 -2.28 -24.48
C ARG A 30 3.68 -2.00 -23.74
N PRO A 31 4.85 -2.17 -24.38
CA PRO A 31 6.14 -1.90 -23.75
C PRO A 31 6.25 -0.48 -23.17
N ALA A 32 5.78 0.53 -23.91
CA ALA A 32 5.78 1.92 -23.46
C ALA A 32 4.97 2.14 -22.17
N ASP A 33 3.80 1.49 -22.05
CA ASP A 33 2.96 1.59 -20.86
C ASP A 33 3.60 0.91 -19.65
N ARG A 34 4.32 -0.20 -19.86
CA ARG A 34 5.09 -0.87 -18.78
C ARG A 34 6.24 0.00 -18.28
N ILE A 35 6.96 0.66 -19.19
CA ILE A 35 8.02 1.62 -18.83
C ILE A 35 7.42 2.78 -18.03
N ARG A 36 6.30 3.34 -18.50
CA ARG A 36 5.58 4.41 -17.79
C ARG A 36 5.08 3.96 -16.42
N PHE A 37 4.47 2.77 -16.33
CA PHE A 37 4.00 2.18 -15.08
C PHE A 37 5.15 2.06 -14.07
N ARG A 38 6.28 1.49 -14.51
CA ARG A 38 7.47 1.33 -13.67
C ARG A 38 7.97 2.67 -13.13
N SER A 39 8.21 3.65 -14.01
CA SER A 39 8.68 4.98 -13.62
C SER A 39 7.73 5.64 -12.61
N LEU A 40 6.41 5.55 -12.87
CA LEU A 40 5.40 6.11 -11.99
C LEU A 40 5.34 5.39 -10.64
N PHE A 41 5.44 4.06 -10.64
CA PHE A 41 5.40 3.24 -9.43
C PHE A 41 6.60 3.54 -8.53
N GLU A 42 7.80 3.60 -9.13
CA GLU A 42 9.04 3.90 -8.42
C GLU A 42 8.97 5.26 -7.71
N ARG A 43 8.42 6.27 -8.39
CA ARG A 43 8.21 7.61 -7.82
C ARG A 43 7.14 7.61 -6.74
N TYR A 44 5.97 7.01 -7.02
CA TYR A 44 4.82 7.05 -6.12
C TYR A 44 5.07 6.28 -4.82
N TYR A 45 5.66 5.10 -4.90
CA TYR A 45 5.92 4.26 -3.72
C TYR A 45 7.33 4.38 -3.15
N GLY A 46 8.18 5.24 -3.73
CA GLY A 46 9.52 5.52 -3.27
C GLY A 46 10.51 4.37 -3.42
N LEU A 47 10.38 3.54 -4.46
CA LEU A 47 11.28 2.39 -4.71
C LEU A 47 12.74 2.85 -4.89
N ASN A 48 12.95 4.06 -5.41
CA ASN A 48 14.27 4.66 -5.63
C ASN A 48 14.95 5.14 -4.33
N TYR A 49 14.19 5.47 -3.30
CA TYR A 49 14.74 5.93 -2.01
C TYR A 49 15.15 4.78 -1.09
N ALA A 50 14.82 3.54 -1.44
CA ALA A 50 15.09 2.37 -0.62
C ALA A 50 16.43 1.69 -0.92
N HIS A 51 17.34 2.38 -1.63
CA HIS A 51 18.67 1.88 -2.04
C HIS A 51 18.63 0.48 -2.67
N ARG A 52 17.60 0.23 -3.49
CA ARG A 52 17.47 -1.03 -4.21
C ARG A 52 18.21 -0.96 -5.52
N ASP A 53 19.02 -1.99 -5.78
CA ASP A 53 19.71 -2.13 -7.04
C ASP A 53 18.74 -2.41 -8.19
N GLN A 54 19.26 -2.31 -9.41
CA GLN A 54 18.47 -2.51 -10.62
C GLN A 54 17.94 -3.95 -10.70
N ALA A 55 18.73 -4.94 -10.27
CA ALA A 55 18.36 -6.35 -10.27
C ALA A 55 17.12 -6.63 -9.41
N PHE A 56 17.05 -6.08 -8.19
CA PHE A 56 15.87 -6.18 -7.34
C PHE A 56 14.64 -5.57 -8.01
N LYS A 57 14.78 -4.38 -8.62
CA LYS A 57 13.66 -3.70 -9.27
C LYS A 57 13.15 -4.50 -10.47
N ASP A 58 14.05 -5.03 -11.29
CA ASP A 58 13.67 -5.83 -12.47
C ASP A 58 12.86 -7.06 -12.05
N MET A 59 13.33 -7.81 -11.05
CA MET A 59 12.60 -8.95 -10.50
C MET A 59 11.29 -8.53 -9.83
N PHE A 60 11.26 -7.42 -9.08
CA PHE A 60 10.04 -6.91 -8.46
C PHE A 60 8.94 -6.67 -9.51
N PHE A 61 9.28 -6.01 -10.62
CA PHE A 61 8.31 -5.75 -11.70
C PHE A 61 7.97 -7.01 -12.49
N GLU A 62 8.88 -7.96 -12.62
CA GLU A 62 8.59 -9.29 -13.19
C GLU A 62 7.53 -10.02 -12.36
N VAL A 63 7.72 -10.15 -11.05
CA VAL A 63 6.74 -10.77 -10.13
C VAL A 63 5.40 -10.04 -10.19
N LEU A 64 5.41 -8.71 -10.18
CA LEU A 64 4.21 -7.88 -10.27
C LEU A 64 3.46 -8.12 -11.59
N HIS A 65 4.15 -8.29 -12.71
CA HIS A 65 3.53 -8.48 -14.02
C HIS A 65 3.04 -9.92 -14.27
N LEU A 66 3.71 -10.93 -13.70
CA LEU A 66 3.32 -12.34 -13.84
C LEU A 66 2.16 -12.73 -12.90
N ALA A 67 2.13 -12.20 -11.68
CA ALA A 67 1.15 -12.62 -10.69
C ALA A 67 -0.18 -11.85 -10.83
N ARG A 68 -1.25 -12.54 -11.26
CA ARG A 68 -2.60 -11.95 -11.35
C ARG A 68 -3.29 -11.76 -10.00
N LYS A 69 -3.16 -12.74 -9.10
CA LYS A 69 -3.73 -12.71 -7.74
C LYS A 69 -2.69 -13.24 -6.73
N PRO A 70 -1.56 -12.53 -6.57
CA PRO A 70 -0.48 -12.99 -5.70
C PRO A 70 -0.95 -13.10 -4.25
N LYS A 71 -0.50 -14.14 -3.55
CA LYS A 71 -0.60 -14.21 -2.09
C LYS A 71 0.62 -13.55 -1.47
N HIS A 72 0.44 -12.88 -0.34
CA HIS A 72 1.53 -12.19 0.36
C HIS A 72 2.68 -13.12 0.74
N ALA A 73 2.39 -14.30 1.28
CA ALA A 73 3.42 -15.27 1.69
C ALA A 73 4.34 -15.63 0.51
N ASP A 74 3.75 -15.99 -0.63
CA ASP A 74 4.49 -16.39 -1.84
C ASP A 74 5.37 -15.24 -2.34
N VAL A 75 4.83 -14.01 -2.41
CA VAL A 75 5.59 -12.83 -2.84
C VAL A 75 6.72 -12.50 -1.87
N ILE A 76 6.54 -12.65 -0.55
CA ILE A 76 7.62 -12.41 0.42
C ILE A 76 8.77 -13.37 0.18
N LEU A 77 8.45 -14.66 0.01
CA LEU A 77 9.46 -15.69 -0.21
C LEU A 77 10.20 -15.46 -1.53
N GLU A 78 9.48 -15.06 -2.58
CA GLU A 78 10.08 -14.77 -3.89
C GLU A 78 11.00 -13.54 -3.84
N LEU A 79 10.53 -12.42 -3.28
CA LEU A 79 11.37 -11.23 -3.12
C LEU A 79 12.58 -11.49 -2.20
N ARG A 80 12.43 -12.37 -1.20
CA ARG A 80 13.52 -12.76 -0.29
C ARG A 80 14.60 -13.58 -1.00
N ARG A 81 14.24 -14.46 -1.93
CA ARG A 81 15.23 -15.25 -2.69
C ARG A 81 16.23 -14.36 -3.42
N CYS A 82 15.78 -13.21 -3.93
CA CYS A 82 16.63 -12.29 -4.65
C CYS A 82 17.34 -11.27 -3.76
N SER A 83 16.66 -10.75 -2.74
CA SER A 83 17.21 -9.66 -1.90
C SER A 83 17.89 -10.13 -0.62
N GLY A 84 17.71 -11.39 -0.23
CA GLY A 84 18.09 -11.93 1.08
C GLY A 84 17.23 -11.42 2.24
N ARG A 85 16.27 -10.52 2.00
CA ARG A 85 15.50 -9.80 3.03
C ARG A 85 14.00 -10.04 2.89
N MET A 86 13.27 -9.90 4.01
CA MET A 86 11.81 -9.93 3.98
C MET A 86 11.26 -8.55 3.64
N GLU A 87 10.91 -8.37 2.38
CA GLU A 87 10.51 -7.07 1.82
C GLU A 87 9.03 -6.73 2.06
N PHE A 88 8.58 -6.81 3.32
CA PHE A 88 7.18 -6.68 3.71
C PHE A 88 6.45 -5.47 3.08
N SER A 89 7.04 -4.27 3.17
CA SER A 89 6.40 -3.08 2.59
C SER A 89 6.27 -3.16 1.07
N PHE A 90 7.29 -3.68 0.37
CA PHE A 90 7.20 -3.87 -1.08
C PHE A 90 6.23 -4.98 -1.46
N THR A 91 6.17 -6.06 -0.69
CA THR A 91 5.17 -7.12 -0.87
C THR A 91 3.76 -6.56 -0.82
N SER A 92 3.39 -5.79 0.22
CA SER A 92 2.02 -5.24 0.30
C SER A 92 1.69 -4.27 -0.84
N LYS A 93 2.66 -3.43 -1.27
CA LYS A 93 2.49 -2.55 -2.43
C LYS A 93 2.26 -3.35 -3.71
N LEU A 94 3.05 -4.41 -3.95
CA LEU A 94 2.89 -5.29 -5.11
C LEU A 94 1.52 -5.98 -5.10
N VAL A 95 1.18 -6.66 -4.00
CA VAL A 95 -0.06 -7.41 -3.89
C VAL A 95 -1.26 -6.48 -4.03
N SER A 96 -1.24 -5.32 -3.38
CA SER A 96 -2.36 -4.38 -3.40
C SER A 96 -2.54 -3.62 -4.73
N MET A 97 -1.54 -3.64 -5.63
CA MET A 97 -1.73 -3.21 -7.02
C MET A 97 -2.55 -4.21 -7.83
N ARG A 98 -2.45 -5.51 -7.50
CA ARG A 98 -3.17 -6.60 -8.17
C ARG A 98 -4.51 -6.94 -7.51
N VAL A 99 -4.58 -6.81 -6.20
CA VAL A 99 -5.74 -7.15 -5.38
C VAL A 99 -6.05 -5.93 -4.51
N GLU A 100 -6.92 -5.06 -4.99
CA GLU A 100 -7.20 -3.76 -4.34
C GLU A 100 -7.89 -3.88 -2.96
N SER A 101 -8.44 -5.06 -2.64
CA SER A 101 -8.97 -5.39 -1.32
C SER A 101 -7.88 -5.71 -0.29
N GLU A 102 -6.61 -5.73 -0.68
CA GLU A 102 -5.47 -5.93 0.23
C GLU A 102 -4.86 -4.58 0.64
N PRO A 103 -4.56 -4.38 1.93
CA PRO A 103 -4.01 -3.12 2.43
C PRO A 103 -2.51 -3.00 2.12
N ILE A 104 -2.03 -1.75 2.09
CA ILE A 104 -0.60 -1.45 2.09
C ILE A 104 -0.08 -1.44 3.54
N ILE A 105 1.13 -1.95 3.73
CA ILE A 105 1.87 -1.83 4.98
C ILE A 105 3.12 -0.99 4.74
N ASP A 106 3.20 0.14 5.42
CA ASP A 106 4.38 0.97 5.50
C ASP A 106 4.52 1.57 6.91
N ARG A 107 5.50 2.45 7.10
CA ARG A 107 5.73 3.10 8.40
C ARG A 107 4.52 3.89 8.91
N HIS A 108 3.76 4.52 8.02
CA HIS A 108 2.62 5.37 8.39
C HIS A 108 1.45 4.50 8.83
N VAL A 109 1.17 3.41 8.12
CA VAL A 109 0.16 2.42 8.52
C VAL A 109 0.55 1.77 9.85
N LEU A 110 1.81 1.35 10.01
CA LEU A 110 2.29 0.76 11.27
C LEU A 110 2.13 1.73 12.46
N CYS A 111 2.51 2.99 12.29
CA CYS A 111 2.33 4.04 13.30
C CYS A 111 0.85 4.27 13.64
N PHE A 112 0.01 4.44 12.62
CA PHE A 112 -1.43 4.66 12.80
C PHE A 112 -2.11 3.55 13.61
N PHE A 113 -1.71 2.29 13.37
CA PHE A 113 -2.23 1.13 14.09
C PHE A 113 -1.43 0.75 15.35
N GLN A 114 -0.37 1.51 15.69
CA GLN A 114 0.55 1.22 16.80
C GLN A 114 1.10 -0.22 16.74
N LYS A 115 1.46 -0.68 15.53
CA LYS A 115 2.02 -2.01 15.26
C LYS A 115 3.47 -1.91 14.84
N LYS A 116 4.16 -3.04 14.93
CA LYS A 116 5.55 -3.21 14.48
C LYS A 116 5.63 -4.39 13.52
N LEU A 117 6.61 -4.34 12.62
CA LEU A 117 6.94 -5.49 11.79
C LEU A 117 7.54 -6.62 12.64
N PRO A 118 7.45 -7.88 12.18
CA PRO A 118 8.12 -9.00 12.84
C PRO A 118 9.64 -8.78 12.94
N PRO A 119 10.25 -9.05 14.11
CA PRO A 119 11.68 -8.83 14.33
C PRO A 119 12.52 -9.72 13.40
N THR A 120 13.72 -9.25 13.06
CA THR A 120 14.61 -9.92 12.09
C THR A 120 15.20 -11.24 12.58
N GLY A 121 15.33 -11.42 13.90
CA GLY A 121 15.93 -12.62 14.52
C GLY A 121 15.01 -13.83 14.69
N SER A 122 13.73 -13.72 14.32
CA SER A 122 12.80 -14.86 14.36
C SER A 122 12.89 -15.73 13.10
N ASP A 123 12.47 -16.99 13.22
CA ASP A 123 12.34 -17.91 12.08
C ASP A 123 11.49 -17.30 10.95
N ALA A 124 11.83 -17.67 9.71
CA ALA A 124 11.22 -17.09 8.54
C ALA A 124 9.72 -17.39 8.41
N GLU A 125 9.30 -18.62 8.73
CA GLU A 125 7.89 -19.01 8.63
C GLU A 125 7.05 -18.23 9.65
N GLU A 126 7.55 -18.13 10.88
CA GLU A 126 6.91 -17.34 11.93
C GLU A 126 6.83 -15.85 11.57
N ARG A 127 7.87 -15.28 10.95
CA ARG A 127 7.85 -13.90 10.47
C ARG A 127 6.81 -13.69 9.37
N VAL A 128 6.71 -14.61 8.41
CA VAL A 128 5.68 -14.56 7.36
C VAL A 128 4.28 -14.64 8.00
N LYS A 129 4.07 -15.59 8.92
CA LYS A 129 2.80 -15.75 9.63
C LYS A 129 2.40 -14.46 10.36
N ARG A 130 3.26 -13.92 11.22
CA ARG A 130 3.00 -12.65 11.96
C ARG A 130 2.69 -11.49 11.02
N TYR A 131 3.39 -11.40 9.88
CA TYR A 131 3.12 -10.36 8.90
C TYR A 131 1.75 -10.55 8.23
N THR A 132 1.37 -11.78 7.87
CA THR A 132 0.04 -12.07 7.33
C THR A 132 -1.08 -11.84 8.34
N ASP A 133 -0.83 -12.08 9.63
CA ASP A 133 -1.77 -11.75 10.71
C ASP A 133 -1.96 -10.24 10.86
N LEU A 134 -0.87 -9.46 10.76
CA LEU A 134 -0.92 -7.99 10.72
C LEU A 134 -1.76 -7.48 9.53
N LEU A 135 -1.52 -8.01 8.32
CA LEU A 135 -2.31 -7.66 7.13
C LEU A 135 -3.80 -7.96 7.33
N ARG A 136 -4.12 -9.13 7.89
CA ARG A 136 -5.50 -9.52 8.20
C ARG A 136 -6.13 -8.54 9.20
N TYR A 137 -5.40 -8.18 10.25
CA TYR A 137 -5.85 -7.21 11.24
C TYR A 137 -6.16 -5.84 10.62
N VAL A 138 -5.25 -5.30 9.81
CA VAL A 138 -5.45 -4.01 9.12
C VAL A 138 -6.66 -4.10 8.17
N LYS A 139 -6.73 -5.14 7.36
CA LYS A 139 -7.84 -5.37 6.42
C LYS A 139 -9.18 -5.45 7.14
N MET A 140 -9.28 -6.22 8.23
CA MET A 140 -10.52 -6.34 9.00
C MET A 140 -10.90 -5.01 9.65
N SER A 141 -9.92 -4.27 10.19
CA SER A 141 -10.16 -2.94 10.74
C SER A 141 -10.76 -2.01 9.69
N TYR A 142 -10.20 -1.97 8.50
CA TYR A 142 -10.72 -1.18 7.39
C TYR A 142 -12.13 -1.57 6.97
N ILE A 143 -12.42 -2.87 6.84
CA ILE A 143 -13.76 -3.36 6.48
C ILE A 143 -14.79 -2.96 7.55
N LEU A 144 -14.44 -3.12 8.83
CA LEU A 144 -15.32 -2.72 9.93
C LEU A 144 -15.56 -1.21 9.94
N TRP A 145 -14.52 -0.41 9.69
CA TRP A 145 -14.65 1.04 9.60
C TRP A 145 -15.52 1.45 8.43
N ALA A 146 -15.30 0.92 7.23
CA ALA A 146 -16.07 1.26 6.04
C ALA A 146 -17.58 0.98 6.20
N ARG A 147 -17.95 -0.02 7.01
CA ARG A 147 -19.36 -0.33 7.36
C ARG A 147 -19.96 0.64 8.40
N GLY A 148 -19.13 1.36 9.15
CA GLY A 148 -19.58 2.36 10.11
C GLY A 148 -20.04 3.65 9.42
N GLY A 149 -21.17 4.21 9.89
CA GLY A 149 -21.81 5.36 9.24
C GLY A 149 -20.90 6.58 9.04
N ASP A 150 -20.08 6.91 10.02
CA ASP A 150 -19.16 8.06 9.95
C ASP A 150 -18.09 7.92 8.85
N VAL A 151 -17.48 6.74 8.75
CA VAL A 151 -16.41 6.50 7.78
C VAL A 151 -17.00 6.35 6.39
N GLY A 152 -18.20 5.75 6.25
CA GLY A 152 -18.92 5.72 4.98
C GLY A 152 -19.09 7.12 4.38
N ILE A 153 -19.43 8.12 5.20
CA ILE A 153 -19.51 9.53 4.77
C ILE A 153 -18.15 10.08 4.32
N ILE A 154 -17.08 9.77 5.06
CA ILE A 154 -15.71 10.17 4.70
C ILE A 154 -15.31 9.58 3.35
N LEU A 155 -15.55 8.29 3.12
CA LEU A 155 -15.22 7.61 1.87
C LEU A 155 -16.06 8.14 0.70
N HIS A 156 -17.34 8.41 0.92
CA HIS A 156 -18.21 9.03 -0.09
C HIS A 156 -17.67 10.40 -0.52
N ARG A 157 -17.22 11.25 0.41
CA ARG A 157 -16.60 12.53 0.08
C ARG A 157 -15.28 12.36 -0.67
N LEU A 158 -14.45 11.40 -0.28
CA LEU A 158 -13.19 11.13 -0.98
C LEU A 158 -13.43 10.72 -2.44
N ARG A 159 -14.45 9.90 -2.71
CA ARG A 159 -14.83 9.49 -4.07
C ARG A 159 -15.24 10.66 -4.97
N ARG A 160 -15.65 11.80 -4.40
CA ARG A 160 -15.99 13.01 -5.18
C ARG A 160 -14.78 13.77 -5.70
N LEU A 161 -13.56 13.42 -5.28
CA LEU A 161 -12.33 14.05 -5.80
C LEU A 161 -12.01 13.66 -7.24
N ASP A 162 -12.36 12.43 -7.64
CA ASP A 162 -12.17 11.90 -9.00
C ASP A 162 -13.17 10.75 -9.20
N SER A 163 -13.94 10.77 -10.28
CA SER A 163 -14.99 9.76 -10.52
C SER A 163 -14.45 8.33 -10.57
N ARG A 164 -13.18 8.13 -10.96
CA ARG A 164 -12.56 6.80 -10.99
C ARG A 164 -12.42 6.17 -9.60
N LEU A 165 -12.40 6.98 -8.54
CA LEU A 165 -12.36 6.47 -7.16
C LEU A 165 -13.63 5.73 -6.76
N SER A 166 -14.76 5.92 -7.46
CA SER A 166 -15.96 5.13 -7.19
C SER A 166 -15.77 3.65 -7.50
N LEU A 167 -14.81 3.31 -8.36
CA LEU A 167 -14.45 1.94 -8.73
C LEU A 167 -13.43 1.33 -7.77
N CYS A 168 -12.81 2.14 -6.90
CA CYS A 168 -11.84 1.67 -5.93
C CYS A 168 -12.52 0.99 -4.74
N HIS A 169 -11.94 -0.13 -4.32
CA HIS A 169 -12.29 -0.82 -3.09
C HIS A 169 -12.07 0.08 -1.84
N ASP A 170 -12.93 -0.01 -0.83
CA ASP A 170 -12.85 0.82 0.39
C ASP A 170 -11.49 0.74 1.10
N VAL A 171 -10.88 -0.46 1.12
CA VAL A 171 -9.51 -0.68 1.65
C VAL A 171 -8.49 0.27 1.03
N ARG A 172 -8.53 0.46 -0.29
CA ARG A 172 -7.63 1.39 -0.99
C ARG A 172 -7.90 2.84 -0.60
N LEU A 173 -9.17 3.21 -0.49
CA LEU A 173 -9.54 4.56 -0.07
C LEU A 173 -9.08 4.86 1.36
N LEU A 174 -9.14 3.86 2.25
CA LEU A 174 -8.64 3.96 3.61
C LEU A 174 -7.11 4.01 3.66
N ASP A 175 -6.40 3.29 2.80
CA ASP A 175 -4.93 3.43 2.67
C ASP A 175 -4.54 4.88 2.35
N PHE A 176 -5.24 5.56 1.44
CA PHE A 176 -4.95 6.97 1.15
C PHE A 176 -5.13 7.86 2.38
N LEU A 177 -6.21 7.65 3.13
CA LEU A 177 -6.50 8.45 4.31
C LEU A 177 -5.48 8.19 5.42
N VAL A 178 -5.13 6.93 5.69
CA VAL A 178 -4.13 6.57 6.71
C VAL A 178 -2.75 7.09 6.32
N LEU A 179 -2.35 6.96 5.05
CA LEU A 179 -1.12 7.55 4.56
C LEU A 179 -1.10 9.06 4.76
N LYS A 180 -2.21 9.74 4.45
CA LYS A 180 -2.35 11.19 4.61
C LYS A 180 -2.26 11.61 6.08
N VAL A 181 -2.84 10.85 7.01
CA VAL A 181 -2.68 11.09 8.45
C VAL A 181 -1.20 11.10 8.84
N GLY A 182 -0.44 10.11 8.38
CA GLY A 182 0.99 10.00 8.66
C GLY A 182 1.84 11.10 7.99
N GLN A 183 1.53 11.47 6.75
CA GLN A 183 2.26 12.52 6.02
C GLN A 183 2.06 13.91 6.62
N GLU A 184 0.86 14.19 7.14
CA GLU A 184 0.50 15.48 7.74
C GLU A 184 0.74 15.51 9.25
N ASN A 185 1.40 14.48 9.82
CA ASN A 185 1.64 14.32 11.26
C ASN A 185 0.38 14.52 12.12
N LEU A 186 -0.78 14.08 11.64
CA LEU A 186 -2.03 14.18 12.39
C LEU A 186 -2.09 13.17 13.55
N ASP A 187 -1.10 12.28 13.62
CA ASP A 187 -0.90 11.37 14.73
C ASP A 187 -0.18 11.99 15.93
N GLY A 188 0.48 13.15 15.76
CA GLY A 188 1.15 13.89 16.83
C GLY A 188 2.53 13.35 17.23
N GLU A 189 3.05 12.34 16.53
CA GLU A 189 4.29 11.62 16.91
C GLU A 189 5.47 11.82 15.95
N PHE A 190 5.38 12.64 14.89
CA PHE A 190 6.55 12.95 14.03
C PHE A 190 7.38 14.14 14.54
N GLY A 191 7.59 14.22 15.86
CA GLY A 191 8.47 15.20 16.49
C GLY A 191 9.42 14.51 17.47
N GLY A 192 10.42 13.79 16.96
CA GLY A 192 11.47 13.22 17.79
C GLY A 192 12.08 11.95 17.23
N GLN A 193 13.05 12.11 16.32
CA GLN A 193 14.35 11.43 16.31
C GLN A 193 15.24 12.09 15.26
#